data_AF-A0A6C0JYA4-F1
#
_entry.id   AF-A0A6C0JYA4-F1
#
_cell.length_a   1.000
_cell.length_b   1.000
_cell.length_c   1.000
_cell.angle_alpha   90.00
_cell.angle_beta   90.00
_cell.angle_gamma   90.00
#
_symmetry.space_group_name_H-M   'P 1'
#
loop_
_entity.id
_entity.type
_entity.pdbx_description
1 polymer ?
#
loop_
_entity_poly.entity_id
_entity_poly.type
_entity_poly.pdbx_seq_one_letter_code
_entity_poly.pdbx_strand_id
1 'polypeptide(L)'
;MGLGLFGTPLYLNEKCLVFSAFVLAIYWLPHPSNYQHKIVTAFVLASLAYILMAWYDYLYDCTDRFGPTFLGWLTMWFKPAEYRKKWNSLPTKYKKIVRGFDIVILMTILGLTFYPYIL
;
A
#
# COMPACT_ATOMS: atom_id res chain seq x y z
N MET A 1 -8.75 25.99 6.23
CA MET A 1 -7.40 26.59 6.12
C MET A 1 -6.77 26.51 7.50
N GLY A 2 -5.93 25.50 7.75
CA GLY A 2 -5.34 25.26 9.07
C GLY A 2 -4.26 26.30 9.39
N LEU A 3 -4.19 26.78 10.63
CA LEU A 3 -3.16 27.71 11.09
C LEU A 3 -1.76 27.05 10.97
N GLY A 4 -0.82 27.78 10.37
CA GLY A 4 0.57 27.33 10.23
C GLY A 4 1.28 27.21 11.58
N LEU A 5 2.31 26.37 11.60
CA LEU A 5 3.15 26.05 12.75
C LEU A 5 3.80 27.34 13.30
N PHE A 6 3.54 27.66 14.57
CA PHE A 6 4.06 28.86 15.25
C PHE A 6 3.77 30.19 14.53
N GLY A 7 2.65 30.30 13.80
CA GLY A 7 2.30 31.53 13.07
C GLY A 7 3.18 31.81 11.85
N THR A 8 3.97 30.83 11.42
CA THR A 8 4.76 30.89 10.18
C THR A 8 3.96 30.30 9.00
N PRO A 9 4.36 30.54 7.74
CA PRO A 9 3.76 29.87 6.58
C PRO A 9 4.07 28.37 6.50
N LEU A 10 4.81 27.79 7.47
CA LEU A 10 5.05 26.35 7.51
C LEU A 10 3.79 25.63 7.99
N TYR A 11 3.26 24.74 7.16
CA TYR A 11 2.19 23.83 7.55
C TYR A 11 2.80 22.52 8.03
N LEU A 12 2.56 22.15 9.29
CA LEU A 12 2.94 20.83 9.77
C LEU A 12 1.90 19.83 9.29
N ASN A 13 2.30 18.90 8.42
CA ASN A 13 1.44 17.78 8.03
C ASN A 13 1.51 16.69 9.11
N GLU A 14 0.79 16.89 10.20
CA GLU A 14 0.66 15.95 11.33
C GLU A 14 0.40 14.51 10.87
N LYS A 15 -0.31 14.35 9.75
CA LYS A 15 -0.70 13.05 9.19
C LYS A 15 0.47 12.32 8.54
N CYS A 16 1.33 13.05 7.81
CA CYS A 16 2.60 12.48 7.33
C CYS A 16 3.52 12.12 8.50
N LEU A 17 3.47 12.90 9.57
CA LEU A 17 4.23 12.63 10.79
C LEU A 17 3.76 11.31 11.45
N VAL A 18 2.44 11.13 11.60
CA VAL A 18 1.85 9.87 12.09
C VAL A 18 2.18 8.69 11.18
N PHE A 19 2.08 8.86 9.85
CA PHE A 19 2.42 7.80 8.89
C PHE A 19 3.91 7.41 8.93
N SER A 20 4.79 8.41 8.97
CA SER A 20 6.24 8.17 9.09
C SER A 20 6.61 7.52 10.42
N ALA A 21 5.96 7.93 11.52
CA ALA A 21 6.11 7.29 12.82
C ALA A 21 5.64 5.82 12.82
N PHE A 22 4.51 5.53 12.15
CA PHE A 22 4.03 4.15 11.96
C PHE A 22 5.04 3.29 11.19
N VAL A 23 5.58 3.79 10.08
CA VAL A 23 6.59 3.06 9.29
C VAL A 23 7.86 2.83 10.12
N LEU A 24 8.32 3.83 10.88
CA LEU A 24 9.45 3.70 11.78
C LEU A 24 9.19 2.66 12.88
N ALA A 25 7.99 2.65 13.47
CA ALA A 25 7.64 1.68 14.50
C ALA A 25 7.76 0.23 13.97
N ILE A 26 7.30 -0.02 12.74
CA ILE A 26 7.44 -1.34 12.12
C ILE A 26 8.90 -1.66 11.80
N TYR A 27 9.67 -0.69 11.32
CA TYR A 27 11.09 -0.87 11.05
C TYR A 27 11.87 -1.32 12.30
N TRP A 28 11.48 -0.88 13.49
CA TRP A 28 12.16 -1.28 14.73
C TRP A 28 11.69 -2.62 15.32
N LEU A 29 10.72 -3.31 14.72
CA LEU A 29 10.31 -4.64 15.16
C LEU A 29 11.40 -5.70 14.88
N PRO A 30 11.38 -6.84 15.60
CA PRO A 30 12.27 -7.95 15.33
C PRO A 30 12.17 -8.40 13.87
N HIS A 31 13.32 -8.49 13.20
CA HIS A 31 13.35 -8.90 11.79
C HIS A 31 13.49 -10.42 11.67
N PRO A 32 12.85 -11.05 10.66
CA PRO A 32 13.08 -12.45 10.36
C PRO A 32 14.56 -12.72 10.09
N SER A 33 15.09 -13.86 10.54
CA SER A 33 16.47 -14.26 10.25
C SER A 33 16.67 -14.57 8.76
N ASN A 34 15.69 -15.24 8.15
CA ASN A 34 15.72 -15.66 6.75
C ASN A 34 15.55 -14.47 5.79
N TYR A 35 16.45 -14.38 4.80
CA TYR A 35 16.44 -13.30 3.81
C TYR A 35 15.14 -13.26 2.99
N GLN A 36 14.59 -14.42 2.63
CA GLN A 36 13.32 -14.55 1.90
C GLN A 36 12.17 -13.93 2.69
N HIS A 37 12.09 -14.20 4.00
CA HIS A 37 11.07 -13.62 4.87
C HIS A 37 11.23 -12.11 5.03
N LYS A 38 12.47 -11.58 5.04
CA LYS A 38 12.70 -10.14 5.01
C LYS A 38 12.11 -9.49 3.76
N ILE A 39 12.28 -10.11 2.58
CA ILE A 39 11.68 -9.61 1.32
C ILE A 39 10.16 -9.59 1.42
N VAL A 40 9.55 -10.68 1.90
CA VAL A 40 8.09 -10.77 2.05
C VAL A 40 7.56 -9.72 3.03
N THR A 41 8.19 -9.56 4.19
CA THR A 41 7.80 -8.54 5.18
C THR A 41 7.90 -7.13 4.60
N ALA A 42 8.99 -6.81 3.88
CA ALA A 42 9.14 -5.51 3.22
C ALA A 42 8.05 -5.25 2.17
N PHE A 43 7.71 -6.26 1.36
CA PHE A 43 6.64 -6.17 0.37
C PHE A 43 5.26 -5.95 1.02
N VAL A 44 4.97 -6.67 2.11
CA VAL A 44 3.71 -6.52 2.86
C VAL A 44 3.63 -5.13 3.48
N LEU A 45 4.72 -4.64 4.08
CA LEU A 45 4.77 -3.28 4.63
C LEU A 45 4.53 -2.22 3.55
N ALA A 46 5.17 -2.34 2.40
CA ALA A 46 4.96 -1.43 1.27
C ALA A 46 3.51 -1.47 0.76
N SER A 47 2.92 -2.67 0.65
CA SER A 47 1.52 -2.84 0.24
C SER A 47 0.55 -2.24 1.25
N LEU A 48 0.81 -2.41 2.55
CA LEU A 48 0.01 -1.83 3.62
C LEU A 48 0.08 -0.30 3.62
N ALA A 49 1.28 0.25 3.53
CA ALA A 49 1.53 1.68 3.35
C ALA A 49 0.73 2.25 2.17
N TYR A 50 0.73 1.54 1.04
CA TYR A 50 0.00 1.94 -0.16
C TYR A 50 -1.53 1.93 0.03
N ILE A 51 -2.05 0.92 0.73
CA ILE A 51 -3.48 0.83 1.06
C ILE A 51 -3.89 1.98 2.00
N LEU A 52 -3.07 2.27 3.02
CA LEU A 52 -3.33 3.36 3.96
C LEU A 52 -3.37 4.73 3.27
N MET A 53 -2.49 4.97 2.29
CA MET A 53 -2.54 6.19 1.48
C MET A 53 -3.84 6.29 0.66
N ALA A 54 -4.34 5.18 0.09
CA ALA A 54 -5.62 5.22 -0.61
C ALA A 54 -6.80 5.55 0.32
N TRP A 55 -6.77 5.08 1.57
CA TRP A 55 -7.77 5.46 2.58
C TRP A 55 -7.63 6.91 3.02
N TYR A 56 -6.41 7.40 3.14
CA TYR A 56 -6.14 8.81 3.43
C TYR A 56 -6.80 9.73 2.40
N ASP A 57 -6.57 9.48 1.10
CA ASP A 57 -7.15 10.27 0.01
C ASP A 57 -8.69 10.28 0.04
N TYR A 58 -9.27 9.15 0.43
CA TYR A 58 -10.71 8.99 0.55
C TYR A 58 -11.28 9.74 1.76
N LEU A 59 -10.68 9.56 2.94
CA LEU A 59 -11.16 10.17 4.20
C LEU A 59 -11.03 11.69 4.21
N TYR A 60 -10.02 12.23 3.53
CA TYR A 60 -9.77 13.67 3.50
C TYR A 60 -10.22 14.36 2.22
N ASP A 61 -10.97 13.66 1.36
CA ASP A 61 -11.53 14.19 0.12
C ASP A 61 -10.48 14.95 -0.72
N CYS A 62 -9.32 14.32 -0.90
CA CYS A 62 -8.24 14.93 -1.68
C CYS A 62 -8.66 15.09 -3.15
N THR A 63 -8.26 16.20 -3.77
CA THR A 63 -8.59 16.51 -5.18
C THR A 63 -8.04 15.45 -6.14
N ASP A 64 -6.81 15.00 -5.91
CA ASP A 64 -6.21 13.86 -6.60
C ASP A 64 -6.28 12.62 -5.71
N ARG A 65 -7.14 11.68 -6.07
CA ARG A 65 -7.29 10.39 -5.38
C ARG A 65 -6.59 9.27 -6.14
N PHE A 66 -5.88 8.41 -5.42
CA PHE A 66 -5.26 7.21 -6.00
C PHE A 66 -6.22 6.40 -6.89
N GLY A 67 -5.82 6.25 -8.15
CA GLY A 67 -6.51 5.46 -9.15
C GLY A 67 -6.06 3.99 -9.17
N PRO A 68 -6.69 3.16 -10.02
CA PRO A 68 -6.36 1.75 -10.14
C PRO A 68 -4.93 1.55 -10.67
N THR A 69 -4.14 0.73 -9.97
CA THR A 69 -2.73 0.46 -10.26
C THR A 69 -2.45 -1.03 -10.50
N PHE A 70 -1.20 -1.35 -10.87
CA PHE A 70 -0.64 -2.69 -10.67
C PHE A 70 -0.74 -3.08 -9.18
N LEU A 71 -0.98 -4.35 -8.86
CA LEU A 71 -1.42 -4.84 -7.53
C LEU A 71 -2.86 -4.46 -7.14
N GLY A 72 -3.58 -3.82 -8.07
CA GLY A 72 -4.93 -3.33 -7.84
C GLY A 72 -5.96 -4.43 -7.68
N TRP A 73 -5.77 -5.62 -8.27
CA TRP A 73 -6.69 -6.75 -8.11
C TRP A 73 -6.47 -7.45 -6.75
N LEU A 74 -5.21 -7.62 -6.34
CA LEU A 74 -4.83 -8.25 -5.07
C LEU A 74 -5.22 -7.41 -3.85
N THR A 75 -4.97 -6.10 -3.90
CA THR A 75 -5.18 -5.19 -2.76
C THR A 75 -6.54 -4.50 -2.73
N MET A 76 -7.36 -4.66 -3.78
CA MET A 76 -8.63 -3.94 -3.96
C MET A 76 -9.58 -4.02 -2.78
N TRP A 77 -9.62 -5.19 -2.15
CA TRP A 77 -10.57 -5.53 -1.09
C TRP A 77 -10.34 -4.68 0.15
N PHE A 78 -9.08 -4.29 0.38
CA PHE A 78 -8.67 -3.43 1.47
C PHE A 78 -8.75 -1.94 1.15
N LYS A 79 -9.06 -1.55 -0.09
CA LYS A 79 -9.16 -0.14 -0.52
C LYS A 79 -10.61 0.38 -0.44
N PRO A 80 -10.81 1.71 -0.37
CA PRO A 80 -12.14 2.32 -0.24
C PRO A 80 -13.06 2.04 -1.45
N ALA A 81 -14.37 2.19 -1.24
CA ALA A 81 -15.39 1.81 -2.23
C ALA A 81 -15.30 2.58 -3.56
N GLU A 82 -14.84 3.83 -3.53
CA GLU A 82 -14.64 4.63 -4.75
C GLU A 82 -13.54 4.04 -5.65
N TYR A 83 -12.47 3.52 -5.06
CA TYR A 83 -11.43 2.81 -5.82
C TYR A 83 -12.03 1.61 -6.56
N ARG A 84 -12.94 0.86 -5.92
CA ARG A 84 -13.67 -0.24 -6.58
C ARG A 84 -14.52 0.24 -7.76
N LYS A 85 -15.16 1.41 -7.64
CA LYS A 85 -15.92 1.99 -8.76
C LYS A 85 -15.01 2.32 -9.94
N LYS A 86 -13.87 2.98 -9.70
CA LYS A 86 -12.85 3.26 -10.73
C LYS A 86 -12.24 1.98 -11.32
N TRP A 87 -12.07 0.94 -10.50
CA TRP A 87 -11.66 -0.38 -10.98
C TRP A 87 -12.70 -1.00 -11.92
N ASN A 88 -13.98 -0.92 -11.55
CA ASN A 88 -15.05 -1.51 -12.33
C ASN A 88 -15.28 -0.79 -13.66
N SER A 89 -14.99 0.51 -13.75
CA SER A 89 -15.06 1.26 -15.01
C SER A 89 -13.89 1.00 -15.97
N LEU A 90 -12.81 0.34 -15.53
CA LEU A 90 -11.69 0.02 -16.43
C LEU A 90 -12.07 -0.96 -17.55
N PRO A 91 -11.50 -0.78 -18.76
CA PRO A 91 -11.65 -1.75 -19.84
C PRO A 91 -11.12 -3.14 -19.44
N THR A 92 -11.79 -4.19 -19.93
CA THR A 92 -11.48 -5.59 -19.60
C THR A 92 -10.05 -6.00 -19.96
N LYS A 93 -9.46 -5.38 -21.00
CA LYS A 93 -8.06 -5.59 -21.39
C LYS A 93 -7.09 -5.28 -20.24
N TYR A 94 -7.22 -4.11 -19.60
CA TYR A 94 -6.36 -3.70 -18.50
C TYR A 94 -6.61 -4.54 -17.24
N LYS A 95 -7.86 -4.88 -16.95
CA LYS A 95 -8.19 -5.78 -15.83
C LYS A 95 -7.50 -7.14 -15.96
N LYS A 96 -7.42 -7.71 -17.16
CA LYS A 96 -6.71 -8.97 -17.42
C LYS A 96 -5.21 -8.84 -17.21
N ILE A 97 -4.60 -7.75 -17.70
CA ILE A 97 -3.16 -7.49 -17.54
C ILE A 97 -2.81 -7.37 -16.06
N VAL A 98 -3.53 -6.53 -15.31
CA VAL A 98 -3.28 -6.35 -13.87
C VAL A 98 -3.52 -7.65 -13.12
N ARG A 99 -4.60 -8.39 -13.43
CA ARG A 99 -4.83 -9.70 -12.79
C ARG A 99 -3.69 -10.69 -13.06
N GLY A 100 -3.17 -10.75 -14.29
CA GLY A 100 -2.03 -11.61 -14.61
C GLY A 100 -0.78 -11.23 -13.81
N PHE A 101 -0.46 -9.93 -13.78
CA PHE A 101 0.65 -9.41 -12.98
C PHE A 101 0.50 -9.74 -11.49
N ASP A 102 -0.68 -9.52 -10.93
CA ASP A 102 -0.98 -9.76 -9.52
C ASP A 102 -0.90 -11.25 -9.16
N ILE A 103 -1.29 -12.16 -10.06
CA ILE A 103 -1.14 -13.61 -9.87
C ILE A 103 0.34 -13.99 -9.85
N VAL A 104 1.15 -13.47 -10.77
CA VAL A 104 2.59 -13.75 -10.80
C VAL A 104 3.24 -13.30 -9.49
N ILE A 105 2.96 -12.08 -9.05
CA ILE A 105 3.46 -11.53 -7.78
C ILE A 105 3.03 -12.42 -6.60
N LEU A 106 1.75 -12.81 -6.55
CA LEU A 106 1.23 -13.67 -5.48
C LEU A 106 1.96 -15.01 -5.42
N MET A 107 2.16 -15.66 -6.58
CA MET A 107 2.90 -16.91 -6.67
C MET A 107 4.36 -16.75 -6.23
N THR A 108 5.01 -15.64 -6.60
CA THR A 108 6.38 -15.34 -6.14
C THR A 108 6.44 -15.17 -4.63
N ILE A 109 5.51 -14.43 -4.02
CA ILE A 109 5.47 -14.21 -2.57
C ILE A 109 5.19 -15.52 -1.83
N LEU A 110 4.26 -16.33 -2.32
CA LEU A 110 4.00 -17.66 -1.74
C LEU A 110 5.24 -18.53 -1.84
N GLY A 111 5.89 -18.57 -3.00
CA GLY A 111 7.17 -19.24 -3.19
C GLY A 111 8.22 -18.81 -2.17
N LEU A 112 8.47 -17.50 -2.03
CA LEU A 112 9.44 -16.97 -1.06
C LEU A 112 9.08 -17.27 0.39
N THR A 113 7.79 -17.28 0.72
CA THR A 113 7.30 -17.59 2.07
C THR A 113 7.58 -19.05 2.43
N PHE A 114 7.28 -19.99 1.53
CA PHE A 114 7.35 -21.43 1.79
C PHE A 114 8.69 -22.07 1.43
N TYR A 115 9.50 -21.46 0.56
CA TYR A 115 10.81 -21.95 0.15
C TYR A 115 11.73 -22.38 1.30
N PRO A 116 11.93 -21.59 2.39
CA PRO A 116 12.81 -21.97 3.49
C PRO A 116 12.28 -23.13 4.37
N TYR A 117 11.06 -23.62 4.13
CA TYR A 117 10.48 -24.76 4.86
C TYR A 117 10.53 -26.06 4.05
N ILE A 118 10.86 -26.00 2.76
CA ILE A 118 10.91 -27.16 1.85
C ILE A 118 12.35 -27.66 1.66
N LEU A 119 13.34 -26.81 1.93
CA LEU A 119 14.78 -27.04 1.71
C LEU A 119 15.50 -27.07 3.06
#